data_AF-A0A7C0YVJ4-F1
#
_entry.id   AF-A0A7C0YVJ4-F1
#
_cell.length_a   1.000
_cell.length_b   1.000
_cell.length_c   1.000
_cell.angle_alpha   90.00
_cell.angle_beta   90.00
_cell.angle_gamma   90.00
#
_symmetry.space_group_name_H-M   'P 1'
#
loop_
_entity.id
_entity.type
_entity.pdbx_description
1 polymer ?
#
loop_
_entity_poly.entity_id
_entity_poly.type
_entity_poly.pdbx_seq_one_letter_code
_entity_poly.pdbx_strand_id
1 'polypeptide(L)'
;MNEFASVKENLEKVYDRIRSAAKRAGRDPDSITLVAVTKTFGPEAVLAAYEAGQRVFGENYVQEARRKIEAVGKSDISWHMIGHLQTNKAKYAVKLFDLVETVDS
;
A
#
# COMPACT_ATOMS: atom_id res chain seq x y z
N MET A 1 -0.25 -13.79 21.04
CA MET A 1 -0.39 -14.21 19.63
C MET A 1 0.05 -13.05 18.77
N ASN A 2 0.95 -13.25 17.80
CA ASN A 2 1.36 -12.18 16.90
C ASN A 2 0.20 -11.89 15.95
N GLU A 3 -0.47 -10.75 16.12
CA GLU A 3 -1.67 -10.34 15.37
C GLU A 3 -1.45 -10.36 13.85
N PHE A 4 -0.20 -10.26 13.41
CA PHE A 4 0.19 -10.21 11.99
C PHE A 4 0.93 -11.46 11.50
N ALA A 5 0.90 -12.58 12.25
CA ALA A 5 1.61 -13.80 11.89
C ALA A 5 1.27 -14.34 10.49
N SER A 6 0.03 -14.15 10.04
CA SER A 6 -0.47 -14.65 8.75
C SER A 6 -0.31 -13.69 7.58
N VAL A 7 0.25 -12.49 7.79
CA VAL A 7 0.36 -11.47 6.72
C VAL A 7 1.16 -12.00 5.53
N LYS A 8 2.28 -12.68 5.80
CA LYS A 8 3.11 -13.29 4.75
C LYS A 8 2.33 -14.31 3.91
N GLU A 9 1.67 -15.26 4.58
CA GLU A 9 0.89 -16.32 3.92
C GLU A 9 -0.26 -15.74 3.09
N ASN A 10 -0.90 -14.68 3.59
CA ASN A 10 -1.97 -13.99 2.87
C ASN A 10 -1.44 -13.23 1.65
N LEU A 11 -0.29 -12.56 1.77
CA LEU A 11 0.37 -11.90 0.64
C LEU A 11 0.75 -12.91 -0.44
N GLU A 12 1.35 -14.05 -0.06
CA GLU A 12 1.71 -15.13 -1.01
C GLU A 12 0.47 -15.61 -1.79
N LYS A 13 -0.66 -15.86 -1.10
CA LYS A 13 -1.94 -16.23 -1.75
C LYS A 13 -2.45 -15.16 -2.70
N VAL A 14 -2.30 -13.87 -2.37
CA VAL A 14 -2.71 -12.77 -3.26
C VAL A 14 -1.82 -12.72 -4.50
N TYR A 15 -0.50 -12.84 -4.34
CA TYR A 15 0.44 -12.89 -5.46
C TYR A 15 0.18 -14.10 -6.37
N ASP A 16 -0.15 -15.28 -5.83
CA ASP A 16 -0.55 -16.44 -6.63
C ASP A 16 -1.82 -16.19 -7.45
N ARG A 17 -2.81 -15.50 -6.85
CA ARG A 17 -4.03 -15.10 -7.55
C ARG A 17 -3.73 -14.12 -8.69
N ILE A 18 -2.87 -13.14 -8.45
CA ILE A 18 -2.43 -12.17 -9.47
C ILE A 18 -1.72 -12.90 -10.62
N ARG A 19 -0.72 -13.74 -10.31
CA ARG A 19 0.00 -14.55 -11.32
C ARG A 19 -0.95 -15.39 -12.16
N SER A 20 -1.90 -16.05 -11.52
CA SER A 20 -2.89 -16.89 -12.21
C SER A 20 -3.82 -16.06 -13.10
N ALA A 21 -4.27 -14.88 -12.64
CA ALA A 21 -5.13 -14.00 -13.41
C ALA A 21 -4.41 -13.39 -14.62
N ALA A 22 -3.17 -12.91 -14.43
CA ALA A 22 -2.34 -12.36 -15.49
C ALA A 22 -2.11 -13.39 -16.60
N LYS A 23 -1.72 -14.62 -16.24
CA LYS A 23 -1.53 -15.73 -17.20
C LYS A 23 -2.78 -16.04 -18.00
N ARG A 24 -3.95 -16.12 -17.35
CA ARG A 24 -5.24 -16.34 -18.05
C ARG A 24 -5.58 -15.20 -19.02
N ALA A 25 -5.16 -13.98 -18.72
CA ALA A 25 -5.37 -12.81 -19.56
C ALA A 25 -4.27 -12.59 -20.62
N GLY A 26 -3.28 -13.50 -20.73
CA GLY A 26 -2.16 -13.34 -21.66
C GLY A 26 -1.24 -12.16 -21.32
N ARG A 27 -1.20 -11.73 -20.04
CA ARG A 27 -0.37 -10.63 -19.55
C ARG A 27 0.80 -11.15 -18.73
N ASP A 28 1.88 -10.39 -18.72
CA ASP A 28 2.98 -10.57 -17.78
C ASP A 28 2.50 -10.25 -16.34
N PRO A 29 2.59 -11.20 -15.38
CA PRO A 29 2.27 -10.95 -13.98
C PRO A 29 3.01 -9.76 -13.38
N ASP A 30 4.26 -9.52 -13.80
CA ASP A 30 5.09 -8.46 -13.22
C ASP A 30 4.66 -7.07 -13.71
N SER A 31 3.78 -7.00 -14.72
CA SER A 31 3.10 -5.76 -15.14
C SER A 31 1.96 -5.33 -14.20
N ILE A 32 1.67 -6.08 -13.15
CA ILE A 32 0.60 -5.79 -12.19
C ILE A 32 1.21 -5.46 -10.83
N THR A 33 1.00 -4.23 -10.37
CA THR A 33 1.40 -3.80 -9.04
C THR A 33 0.30 -4.11 -8.02
N LEU A 34 0.65 -4.85 -6.96
CA LEU A 34 -0.20 -4.99 -5.79
C LEU A 34 -0.03 -3.78 -4.87
N VAL A 35 -1.11 -3.02 -4.66
CA VAL A 35 -1.16 -1.95 -3.66
C VAL A 35 -1.82 -2.51 -2.39
N ALA A 36 -1.06 -2.64 -1.30
CA ALA A 36 -1.58 -3.13 -0.03
C ALA A 36 -2.27 -1.99 0.74
N VAL A 37 -3.59 -2.07 0.90
CA VAL A 37 -4.36 -1.03 1.59
C VAL A 37 -4.27 -1.22 3.10
N THR A 38 -3.71 -0.22 3.79
CA THR A 38 -3.44 -0.31 5.24
C THR A 38 -4.34 0.57 6.10
N LYS A 39 -5.37 1.20 5.53
CA LYS A 39 -6.37 1.96 6.30
C LYS A 39 -6.91 1.13 7.46
N THR A 40 -7.10 1.74 8.63
CA THR A 40 -7.57 1.11 9.88
C THR A 40 -6.58 0.17 10.59
N PHE A 41 -5.44 -0.14 9.98
CA PHE A 41 -4.34 -0.88 10.61
C PHE A 41 -3.20 0.06 11.01
N GLY A 42 -2.49 -0.20 12.10
CA GLY A 42 -1.37 0.62 12.53
C GLY A 42 -0.05 0.34 11.78
N PRO A 43 1.02 1.07 12.12
CA PRO A 43 2.35 0.89 11.52
C PRO A 43 2.90 -0.54 11.58
N GLU A 44 2.53 -1.29 12.62
CA GLU A 44 2.91 -2.69 12.83
C GLU A 44 2.44 -3.62 11.70
N ALA A 45 1.25 -3.37 11.13
CA ALA A 45 0.76 -4.13 9.99
C ALA A 45 1.54 -3.81 8.71
N VAL A 46 1.91 -2.54 8.52
CA VAL A 46 2.76 -2.10 7.41
C VAL A 46 4.12 -2.78 7.51
N LEU A 47 4.73 -2.79 8.70
CA LEU A 47 6.01 -3.45 8.95
C LEU A 47 5.93 -4.95 8.69
N ALA A 48 4.89 -5.63 9.17
CA ALA A 48 4.70 -7.06 8.91
C ALA A 48 4.58 -7.38 7.40
N ALA A 49 3.84 -6.55 6.65
CA ALA A 49 3.74 -6.68 5.21
C ALA A 49 5.07 -6.34 4.49
N TYR A 50 5.77 -5.33 4.97
CA TYR A 50 7.08 -4.92 4.45
C TYR A 50 8.13 -6.03 4.60
N GLU A 51 8.22 -6.64 5.78
CA GLU A 51 9.10 -7.80 6.04
C GLU A 51 8.71 -9.02 5.19
N ALA A 52 7.45 -9.13 4.79
CA ALA A 52 6.96 -10.13 3.84
C ALA A 52 7.21 -9.76 2.36
N GLY A 53 7.91 -8.65 2.09
CA GLY A 53 8.30 -8.23 0.73
C GLY A 53 7.36 -7.22 0.06
N GLN A 54 6.29 -6.79 0.72
CA GLN A 54 5.43 -5.74 0.18
C GLN A 54 6.16 -4.39 0.16
N ARG A 55 6.00 -3.63 -0.92
CA ARG A 55 6.65 -2.31 -1.08
C ARG A 55 5.71 -1.17 -1.45
N VAL A 56 4.51 -1.47 -1.93
CA VAL A 56 3.55 -0.45 -2.34
C VAL A 56 2.33 -0.47 -1.41
N PHE A 57 2.03 0.67 -0.80
CA PHE A 57 0.96 0.77 0.21
C PHE A 57 -0.02 1.89 -0.14
N GLY A 58 -1.30 1.64 0.13
CA GLY A 58 -2.39 2.58 -0.15
C GLY A 58 -3.02 3.11 1.15
N GLU A 59 -3.17 4.42 1.24
CA GLU A 59 -3.85 5.10 2.36
C GLU A 59 -4.98 6.01 1.87
N ASN A 60 -6.03 6.09 2.70
CA ASN A 60 -7.19 6.94 2.41
C ASN A 60 -7.07 8.34 3.00
N TYR A 61 -6.31 8.50 4.08
CA TYR A 61 -6.28 9.72 4.86
C TYR A 61 -4.84 10.21 5.07
N VAL A 62 -4.56 11.45 4.66
CA VAL A 62 -3.23 12.07 4.76
C VAL A 62 -2.67 12.04 6.19
N GLN A 63 -3.51 12.24 7.20
CA GLN A 63 -3.07 12.24 8.60
C GLN A 63 -2.70 10.84 9.10
N GLU A 64 -3.40 9.81 8.63
CA GLU A 64 -3.11 8.42 8.95
C GLU A 64 -1.80 8.00 8.27
N ALA A 65 -1.66 8.31 6.97
CA ALA A 65 -0.44 8.06 6.21
C ALA A 65 0.77 8.73 6.86
N ARG A 66 0.67 10.01 7.24
CA ARG A 66 1.77 10.72 7.92
C ARG A 66 2.27 9.98 9.16
N ARG A 67 1.36 9.53 10.03
CA ARG A 67 1.73 8.79 11.25
C ARG A 67 2.43 7.47 10.92
N LYS A 68 1.97 6.76 9.89
CA LYS A 68 2.58 5.48 9.46
C LYS A 68 3.93 5.69 8.79
N ILE A 69 4.05 6.64 7.88
CA ILE A 69 5.30 6.96 7.19
C ILE A 69 6.39 7.31 8.21
N GLU A 70 6.07 8.19 9.17
CA GLU A 70 6.99 8.60 10.23
C GLU A 70 7.38 7.41 11.13
N ALA A 71 6.43 6.55 11.50
CA ALA A 71 6.69 5.40 12.36
C ALA A 71 7.43 4.24 11.67
N VAL A 72 7.17 4.00 10.38
CA VAL A 72 7.74 2.90 9.60
C VAL A 72 9.18 3.25 9.17
N GLY A 73 9.41 4.49 8.73
CA GLY A 73 10.76 5.00 8.46
C GLY A 73 11.54 4.25 7.37
N LYS A 74 10.85 3.56 6.45
CA LYS A 74 11.47 2.85 5.31
C LYS A 74 11.39 3.71 4.05
N SER A 75 12.53 3.96 3.43
CA SER A 75 12.65 4.83 2.26
C SER A 75 12.34 4.16 0.93
N ASP A 76 12.28 2.83 0.88
CA ASP A 76 11.99 2.04 -0.32
C ASP A 76 10.51 1.64 -0.42
N ILE A 77 9.64 2.21 0.43
CA ILE A 77 8.20 2.09 0.32
C ILE A 77 7.65 3.16 -0.62
N SER A 78 6.80 2.74 -1.56
CA SER A 78 5.95 3.65 -2.34
C SER A 78 4.59 3.81 -1.67
N TRP A 79 4.22 5.05 -1.33
CA TRP A 79 2.95 5.40 -0.70
C TRP A 79 1.99 6.00 -1.71
N HIS A 80 0.80 5.41 -1.81
CA HIS A 80 -0.25 5.83 -2.73
C HIS A 80 -1.44 6.41 -1.94
N MET A 81 -1.90 7.60 -2.33
CA MET A 81 -3.16 8.17 -1.86
C MET A 81 -4.29 7.63 -2.72
N ILE A 82 -5.12 6.77 -2.14
CA ILE A 82 -6.24 6.11 -2.83
C ILE A 82 -7.61 6.58 -2.29
N GLY A 83 -7.62 7.43 -1.28
CA GLY A 83 -8.82 8.10 -0.79
C GLY A 83 -9.04 9.46 -1.45
N HIS A 84 -10.24 10.01 -1.30
CA HIS A 84 -10.55 11.36 -1.78
C HIS A 84 -9.61 12.41 -1.16
N LEU A 85 -8.95 13.20 -2.01
CA LEU A 85 -8.01 14.23 -1.59
C LEU A 85 -8.70 15.59 -1.47
N GLN A 86 -8.95 16.03 -0.24
CA GLN A 86 -9.47 17.37 0.03
C GLN A 86 -8.45 18.44 -0.40
N THR A 87 -8.90 19.51 -1.07
CA THR A 87 -8.04 20.59 -1.61
C THR A 87 -7.10 21.17 -0.56
N ASN A 88 -7.58 21.42 0.67
CA ASN A 88 -6.76 21.97 1.76
C ASN A 88 -5.68 21.00 2.28
N LYS A 89 -5.72 19.73 1.88
CA LYS A 89 -4.74 18.70 2.22
C LYS A 89 -3.73 18.41 1.11
N ALA A 90 -3.94 18.92 -0.11
CA ALA A 90 -3.06 18.68 -1.26
C ALA A 90 -1.58 19.00 -0.95
N LYS A 91 -1.32 20.13 -0.28
CA LYS A 91 0.04 20.55 0.12
C LYS A 91 0.79 19.58 1.04
N TYR A 92 0.07 18.70 1.75
CA TYR A 92 0.66 17.66 2.57
C TYR A 92 0.79 16.36 1.79
N ALA A 93 -0.20 16.03 0.96
CA ALA A 93 -0.19 14.83 0.15
C ALA A 93 1.04 14.77 -0.79
N VAL A 94 1.38 15.88 -1.45
CA VAL A 94 2.56 15.98 -2.34
C VAL A 94 3.90 15.74 -1.64
N LYS A 95 3.94 15.77 -0.30
CA LYS A 95 5.17 15.50 0.47
C LYS A 95 5.23 14.08 1.02
N LEU A 96 4.10 13.37 1.02
CA LEU A 96 3.92 12.10 1.71
C LEU A 96 3.68 10.94 0.76
N PHE A 97 3.13 11.20 -0.42
CA PHE A 97 2.73 10.18 -1.38
C PHE A 97 3.51 10.30 -2.67
N ASP A 98 3.93 9.14 -3.19
CA ASP A 98 4.57 8.98 -4.49
C ASP A 98 3.53 9.00 -5.63
N LEU A 99 2.29 8.58 -5.34
CA LEU A 99 1.19 8.58 -6.29
C LEU A 99 -0.12 9.03 -5.64
N VAL A 100 -0.89 9.86 -6.34
CA VAL A 100 -2.28 10.20 -5.98
C VAL A 100 -3.20 9.60 -7.04
N GLU A 101 -3.95 8.56 -6.67
CA GLU A 101 -4.80 7.80 -7.59
C GLU A 101 -6.22 8.40 -7.74
N THR A 102 -6.50 9.48 -7.03
CA THR A 102 -7.86 10.06 -6.87
C THR A 102 -7.99 11.48 -7.40
N VAL A 103 -7.18 11.85 -8.38
CA VAL A 103 -7.34 13.12 -9.10
C VAL A 103 -8.55 13.01 -10.02
N ASP A 104 -9.63 13.71 -9.68
CA ASP A 104 -10.91 13.71 -10.38
C ASP A 104 -11.31 15.08 -10.96
N SER A 105 -10.50 16.12 -10.73
CA SER A 105 -10.70 17.49 -11.21
C SER A 105 -9.40 18.28 -11.33
#